data_AF-D6WRV1-F1
#
_entry.id   AF-D6WRV1-F1
#
_cell.length_a   1.000
_cell.length_b   1.000
_cell.length_c   1.000
_cell.angle_alpha   90.00
_cell.angle_beta   90.00
_cell.angle_gamma   90.00
#
_symmetry.space_group_name_H-M   'P 1'
#
loop_
_entity.id
_entity.type
_entity.pdbx_description
1 polymer ?
#
loop_
_entity_poly.entity_id
_entity_poly.type
_entity_poly.pdbx_seq_one_letter_code
_entity_poly.pdbx_strand_id
1 'polypeptide(L)'
;MRSPLWSVTPFRSYCSDLARNISTERTFVDRRGLAASVPKCLSTQGPDLCSLSSTASVFLLHQGKYGEKKEFYKEMSLLQFIDRLLSKRAVVFMGPVDQYLLLNKTSGSGRWETIGTSSETPPLVLENCLSYDEIKLSALLSVSSFSYFINNGDRNNMGYFEANRSRVEENGVIIGVIGPRLDKSTVMEYREVVICKEQNTSCYGYGPSEEPTLQQEFLKFYGSVNGTYDKVLEQIGSHPEQYLELGRGKYFDRLMYEKRLALSIDTLLIEANYRAKQKNKMAYVHVVGLGLGVWKITHQQNKIFMDTFAQRLELLGDELKHISDELKHISDVRFAYIHETSAGKYSNGDKIKGITLHMIDKNPQEKLAGDDEGKKVNCW
;
A
#
# COMPACT_ATOMS: atom_id res chain seq x y z
N MET A 1 -15.78 51.99 -20.56
CA MET A 1 -15.73 50.57 -20.99
C MET A 1 -14.61 50.38 -22.00
N ARG A 2 -13.42 50.04 -21.51
CA ARG A 2 -12.25 49.56 -22.28
C ARG A 2 -11.44 48.69 -21.31
N SER A 3 -11.18 47.44 -21.69
CA SER A 3 -10.27 46.53 -20.97
C SER A 3 -8.81 46.95 -21.21
N PRO A 4 -7.92 46.91 -20.20
CA PRO A 4 -6.49 46.94 -20.44
C PRO A 4 -5.90 45.52 -20.44
N LEU A 5 -5.09 45.27 -21.48
CA LEU A 5 -4.14 44.17 -21.57
C LEU A 5 -3.17 44.21 -20.38
N TRP A 6 -2.85 43.05 -19.82
CA TRP A 6 -1.59 42.82 -19.10
C TRP A 6 -0.81 41.71 -19.80
N SER A 7 0.40 42.09 -20.17
CA SER A 7 1.44 41.30 -20.84
C SER A 7 1.92 40.13 -19.98
N VAL A 8 2.05 38.96 -20.60
CA VAL A 8 2.65 37.76 -20.02
C VAL A 8 4.17 37.85 -20.15
N THR A 9 4.86 38.03 -19.02
CA THR A 9 6.32 37.88 -18.93
C THR A 9 6.66 36.40 -18.71
N PRO A 10 7.67 35.82 -19.40
CA PRO A 10 7.92 34.37 -19.33
C PRO A 10 8.52 33.95 -17.98
N PHE A 11 7.85 32.99 -17.33
CA PHE A 11 8.26 32.27 -16.12
C PHE A 11 9.44 31.34 -16.45
N ARG A 12 10.64 31.88 -16.70
CA ARG A 12 11.81 31.08 -17.13
C ARG A 12 13.06 31.17 -16.24
N SER A 13 12.98 31.75 -15.04
CA SER A 13 14.16 31.83 -14.14
C SER A 13 13.97 31.26 -12.73
N TYR A 14 12.92 30.49 -12.45
CA TYR A 14 12.73 29.86 -11.12
C TYR A 14 12.94 28.33 -11.12
N CYS A 15 13.12 27.69 -12.27
CA CYS A 15 13.29 26.24 -12.37
C CYS A 15 14.76 25.76 -12.40
N SER A 16 15.75 26.66 -12.49
CA SER A 16 17.17 26.28 -12.50
C SER A 16 17.76 26.08 -11.12
N ASP A 17 17.16 26.66 -10.07
CA ASP A 17 17.72 26.63 -8.71
C ASP A 17 17.09 25.56 -7.81
N LEU A 18 15.89 25.06 -8.13
CA LEU A 18 15.31 23.88 -7.45
C LEU A 18 15.99 22.56 -7.86
N ALA A 19 16.62 22.51 -9.04
CA ALA A 19 17.30 21.31 -9.54
C ALA A 19 18.67 21.06 -8.86
N ARG A 20 19.21 22.03 -8.11
CA ARG A 20 20.52 21.89 -7.42
C ARG A 20 20.43 21.46 -5.95
N ASN A 21 19.23 21.43 -5.36
CA ASN A 21 19.03 21.06 -3.94
C ASN A 21 18.30 19.72 -3.73
N ILE A 22 18.09 18.93 -4.78
CA ILE A 22 17.50 17.57 -4.70
C ILE A 22 18.61 16.48 -4.70
N SER A 23 19.88 16.88 -4.51
CA SER A 23 21.02 15.95 -4.48
C SER A 23 21.55 15.72 -3.06
N THR A 24 20.75 15.19 -2.14
CA THR A 24 21.23 14.43 -0.97
C THR A 24 20.03 13.77 -0.26
N GLU A 25 20.26 12.56 0.26
CA GLU A 25 19.29 11.66 0.93
C GLU A 25 18.41 10.77 0.03
N ARG A 26 19.07 9.95 -0.81
CA ARG A 26 18.60 8.57 -1.03
C ARG A 26 19.37 7.65 -0.10
N THR A 27 18.89 7.48 1.13
CA THR A 27 19.44 6.49 2.07
C THR A 27 18.79 5.14 1.80
N PHE A 28 19.47 4.29 1.03
CA PHE A 28 19.20 2.85 1.03
C PHE A 28 19.77 2.26 2.32
N VAL A 29 18.96 1.57 3.11
CA VAL A 29 19.42 0.87 4.31
C VAL A 29 20.25 -0.35 3.89
N ASP A 30 21.58 -0.30 4.02
CA ASP A 30 22.49 -1.45 3.86
C ASP A 30 22.25 -2.44 5.02
N ARG A 31 21.91 -3.70 4.71
CA ARG A 31 21.57 -4.75 5.69
C ARG A 31 22.42 -6.02 5.52
N ARG A 32 23.72 -5.90 5.24
CA ARG A 32 24.64 -7.05 5.15
C ARG A 32 24.95 -7.80 6.47
N GLY A 33 24.24 -7.51 7.58
CA GLY A 33 24.46 -8.17 8.88
C GLY A 33 23.36 -9.13 9.38
N LEU A 34 22.28 -9.38 8.63
CA LEU A 34 21.00 -9.89 9.17
C LEU A 34 20.68 -11.38 8.90
N ALA A 35 21.66 -12.22 8.58
CA ALA A 35 21.42 -13.62 8.23
C ALA A 35 21.57 -14.65 9.37
N ALA A 36 21.83 -14.24 10.61
CA ALA A 36 22.03 -15.18 11.71
C ALA A 36 21.11 -14.84 12.89
N SER A 37 20.36 -15.85 13.33
CA SER A 37 19.55 -15.95 14.56
C SER A 37 18.14 -15.34 14.56
N VAL A 38 17.14 -16.14 14.18
CA VAL A 38 15.74 -16.00 14.63
C VAL A 38 15.27 -17.36 15.18
N PRO A 39 14.84 -17.47 16.46
CA PRO A 39 14.34 -18.73 17.02
C PRO A 39 12.88 -19.02 16.63
N LYS A 40 12.56 -20.31 16.49
CA LYS A 40 11.22 -20.86 16.27
C LYS A 40 10.32 -20.66 17.49
N CYS A 41 9.21 -19.93 17.36
CA CYS A 41 7.94 -20.26 18.01
C CYS A 41 6.75 -19.47 17.41
N LEU A 42 5.62 -20.17 17.20
CA LEU A 42 4.27 -19.72 16.82
C LEU A 42 3.99 -19.39 15.33
N SER A 43 3.91 -20.46 14.53
CA SER A 43 2.91 -20.79 13.47
C SER A 43 2.13 -19.73 12.65
N THR A 44 2.55 -18.47 12.51
CA THR A 44 2.05 -17.58 11.45
C THR A 44 3.20 -16.85 10.77
N GLN A 45 3.93 -17.57 9.91
CA GLN A 45 4.91 -16.95 9.00
C GLN A 45 4.14 -16.20 7.89
N GLY A 46 3.71 -14.97 8.20
CA GLY A 46 3.32 -13.99 7.18
C GLY A 46 4.55 -13.32 6.56
N PRO A 47 4.41 -12.63 5.42
CA PRO A 47 5.50 -11.90 4.80
C PRO A 47 5.96 -10.73 5.69
N ASP A 48 7.27 -10.48 5.73
CA ASP A 48 7.87 -9.31 6.37
C ASP A 48 8.46 -8.32 5.33
N LEU A 49 8.89 -7.13 5.76
CA LEU A 49 9.46 -6.14 4.81
C LEU A 49 10.77 -6.59 4.17
N CYS A 50 11.56 -7.46 4.83
CA CYS A 50 12.78 -8.01 4.25
C CYS A 50 12.47 -8.93 3.06
N SER A 51 11.36 -9.66 3.14
CA SER A 51 10.88 -10.57 2.09
C SER A 51 10.44 -9.85 0.81
N LEU A 52 10.13 -8.55 0.83
CA LEU A 52 9.72 -7.84 -0.39
C LEU A 52 10.82 -7.75 -1.45
N SER A 53 12.08 -7.50 -1.03
CA SER A 53 13.23 -7.50 -1.94
C SER A 53 13.47 -8.88 -2.57
N SER A 54 13.26 -9.93 -1.77
CA SER A 54 13.28 -11.32 -2.22
C SER A 54 12.14 -11.59 -3.21
N THR A 55 10.93 -11.12 -2.95
CA THR A 55 9.77 -11.28 -3.84
C THR A 55 9.95 -10.58 -5.17
N ALA A 56 10.48 -9.35 -5.19
CA ALA A 56 10.82 -8.65 -6.43
C ALA A 56 11.92 -9.40 -7.22
N SER A 57 12.89 -10.01 -6.53
CA SER A 57 13.90 -10.84 -7.17
C SER A 57 13.32 -12.14 -7.73
N VAL A 58 12.45 -12.81 -6.97
CA VAL A 58 11.71 -14.02 -7.43
C VAL A 58 10.86 -13.69 -8.66
N PHE A 59 10.17 -12.55 -8.65
CA PHE A 59 9.41 -12.07 -9.81
C PHE A 59 10.30 -11.89 -11.04
N LEU A 60 11.44 -11.20 -10.91
CA LEU A 60 12.36 -10.98 -12.03
C LEU A 60 12.89 -12.29 -12.60
N LEU A 61 13.30 -13.22 -11.73
CA LEU A 61 13.77 -14.54 -12.14
C LEU A 61 12.67 -15.34 -12.82
N HIS A 62 11.43 -15.29 -12.30
CA HIS A 62 10.27 -15.95 -12.89
C HIS A 62 9.96 -15.38 -14.28
N GLN A 63 9.79 -14.07 -14.39
CA GLN A 63 9.47 -13.39 -15.64
C GLN A 63 10.57 -13.53 -16.70
N GLY A 64 11.84 -13.44 -16.29
CA GLY A 64 12.98 -13.63 -17.19
C GLY A 64 13.14 -15.06 -17.71
N LYS A 65 12.53 -16.05 -17.04
CA LYS A 65 12.57 -17.46 -17.45
C LYS A 65 11.31 -17.91 -18.20
N TYR A 66 10.13 -17.59 -17.66
CA TYR A 66 8.84 -18.14 -18.10
C TYR A 66 7.88 -17.09 -18.68
N GLY A 67 8.15 -15.79 -18.50
CA GLY A 67 7.25 -14.72 -18.96
C GLY A 67 7.20 -14.58 -20.48
N GLU A 68 6.04 -14.15 -21.02
CA GLU A 68 5.88 -13.87 -22.46
C GLU A 68 6.87 -12.81 -22.97
N LYS A 69 7.20 -11.84 -22.12
CA LYS A 69 8.16 -10.76 -22.39
C LYS A 69 9.50 -11.01 -21.70
N LYS A 70 9.94 -12.27 -21.58
CA LYS A 70 11.18 -12.64 -20.87
C LYS A 70 12.41 -11.79 -21.19
N GLU A 71 12.65 -11.45 -22.46
CA GLU A 71 13.80 -10.64 -22.87
C GLU A 71 13.77 -9.21 -22.28
N PHE A 72 12.58 -8.70 -21.94
CA PHE A 72 12.42 -7.41 -21.26
C PHE A 72 12.98 -7.45 -19.83
N TYR A 73 12.84 -8.58 -19.12
CA TYR A 73 13.23 -8.73 -17.72
C TYR A 73 14.62 -9.35 -17.53
N LYS A 74 15.10 -10.11 -18.51
CA LYS A 74 16.29 -10.97 -18.40
C LYS A 74 17.55 -10.25 -17.91
N GLU A 75 17.79 -9.03 -18.41
CA GLU A 75 18.96 -8.22 -18.07
C GLU A 75 18.64 -7.10 -17.06
N MET A 76 17.42 -7.07 -16.53
CA MET A 76 17.00 -6.04 -15.57
C MET A 76 17.50 -6.37 -14.17
N SER A 77 18.33 -5.49 -13.61
CA SER A 77 18.73 -5.60 -12.21
C SER A 77 17.57 -5.30 -11.26
N LEU A 78 17.67 -5.80 -10.03
CA LEU A 78 16.69 -5.50 -8.97
C LEU A 78 16.50 -3.99 -8.77
N LEU A 79 17.59 -3.20 -8.76
CA LEU A 79 17.49 -1.75 -8.58
C LEU A 79 16.76 -1.06 -9.73
N GLN A 80 17.03 -1.47 -10.97
CA GLN A 80 16.31 -0.95 -12.15
C GLN A 80 14.82 -1.33 -12.09
N PHE A 81 14.51 -2.54 -11.61
CA PHE A 81 13.14 -2.96 -11.46
C PHE A 81 12.40 -2.18 -10.38
N ILE A 82 13.01 -1.95 -9.21
CA ILE A 82 12.42 -1.11 -8.17
C ILE A 82 12.21 0.33 -8.67
N ASP A 83 13.18 0.92 -9.38
CA ASP A 83 13.02 2.24 -9.98
C ASP A 83 11.84 2.25 -10.98
N ARG A 84 11.72 1.22 -11.81
CA ARG A 84 10.59 1.04 -12.74
C ARG A 84 9.24 0.95 -12.02
N LEU A 85 9.13 0.17 -10.95
CA LEU A 85 7.90 0.04 -10.16
C LEU A 85 7.42 1.39 -9.59
N LEU A 86 8.33 2.35 -9.40
CA LEU A 86 8.01 3.71 -8.95
C LEU A 86 7.77 4.66 -10.14
N SER A 87 8.63 4.62 -11.16
CA SER A 87 8.69 5.62 -12.23
C SER A 87 7.72 5.38 -13.38
N LYS A 88 7.18 4.16 -13.54
CA LYS A 88 6.25 3.80 -14.63
C LYS A 88 4.79 3.68 -14.19
N ARG A 89 4.46 4.16 -12.99
CA ARG A 89 3.08 4.22 -12.51
C ARG A 89 2.26 5.19 -13.37
N ALA A 90 1.02 4.82 -13.64
CA ALA A 90 0.05 5.78 -14.13
C ALA A 90 -0.21 6.86 -13.07
N VAL A 91 -0.50 8.08 -13.51
CA VAL A 91 -0.90 9.18 -12.63
C VAL A 91 -2.25 8.89 -11.99
N VAL A 92 -3.16 8.29 -12.77
CA VAL A 92 -4.46 7.77 -12.31
C VAL A 92 -4.59 6.34 -12.78
N PHE A 93 -5.05 5.45 -11.91
CA PHE A 93 -5.42 4.08 -12.24
C PHE A 93 -6.47 3.57 -11.24
N MET A 94 -7.74 3.53 -11.64
CA MET A 94 -8.83 3.25 -10.70
C MET A 94 -10.10 2.67 -11.34
N GLY A 95 -10.99 2.18 -10.47
CA GLY A 95 -12.31 1.66 -10.80
C GLY A 95 -12.29 0.29 -11.48
N PRO A 96 -13.45 -0.30 -11.76
CA PRO A 96 -13.53 -1.68 -12.29
C PRO A 96 -13.18 -1.75 -13.78
N VAL A 97 -13.25 -0.62 -14.50
CA VAL A 97 -12.96 -0.50 -15.93
C VAL A 97 -11.56 0.04 -16.22
N ASP A 98 -10.70 0.16 -15.19
CA ASP A 98 -9.33 0.69 -15.33
C ASP A 98 -9.27 2.04 -16.00
N GLN A 99 -9.96 3.04 -15.44
CA GLN A 99 -9.74 4.41 -15.89
C GLN A 99 -8.30 4.81 -15.58
N TYR A 100 -7.59 5.34 -16.58
CA TYR A 100 -6.19 5.70 -16.44
C TYR A 100 -5.85 7.08 -16.99
N LEU A 101 -4.80 7.66 -16.41
CA LEU A 101 -4.05 8.80 -16.93
C LEU A 101 -2.57 8.45 -16.88
N LEU A 102 -1.91 8.37 -18.03
CA LEU A 102 -0.50 8.07 -18.15
C LEU A 102 0.37 9.32 -17.92
N LEU A 103 1.67 9.13 -17.69
CA LEU A 103 2.62 10.22 -17.46
C LEU A 103 2.75 11.18 -18.65
N ASN A 104 2.53 10.69 -19.87
CA ASN A 104 2.48 11.50 -21.09
C ASN A 104 1.13 12.21 -21.29
N LYS A 105 0.24 12.19 -20.27
CA LYS A 105 -1.10 12.77 -20.26
C LYS A 105 -2.13 12.05 -21.13
N THR A 106 -1.78 10.92 -21.75
CA THR A 106 -2.77 10.09 -22.44
C THR A 106 -3.71 9.46 -21.42
N SER A 107 -5.02 9.56 -21.66
CA SER A 107 -6.05 8.97 -20.81
C SER A 107 -6.89 7.96 -21.57
N GLY A 108 -7.55 7.08 -20.84
CA GLY A 108 -8.42 6.06 -21.40
C GLY A 108 -9.00 5.13 -20.34
N SER A 109 -9.57 4.02 -20.79
CA SER A 109 -10.11 2.98 -19.91
C SER A 109 -9.97 1.59 -20.54
N GLY A 110 -9.73 0.58 -19.70
CA GLY A 110 -9.67 -0.82 -20.07
C GLY A 110 -8.40 -1.22 -20.81
N ARG A 111 -8.34 -2.50 -21.20
CA ARG A 111 -7.21 -3.15 -21.91
C ARG A 111 -5.90 -3.19 -21.12
N TRP A 112 -5.90 -2.85 -19.84
CA TRP A 112 -4.69 -2.85 -19.02
C TRP A 112 -4.12 -4.27 -18.85
N GLU A 113 -4.99 -5.28 -18.87
CA GLU A 113 -4.65 -6.71 -18.86
C GLU A 113 -3.78 -7.16 -20.03
N THR A 114 -3.75 -6.38 -21.11
CA THR A 114 -2.93 -6.70 -22.29
C THR A 114 -1.45 -6.36 -22.09
N ILE A 115 -1.11 -5.46 -21.16
CA ILE A 115 0.27 -5.00 -20.96
C ILE A 115 1.15 -6.16 -20.50
N GLY A 116 2.26 -6.38 -21.20
CA GLY A 116 3.16 -7.50 -20.92
C GLY A 116 2.79 -8.81 -21.62
N THR A 117 1.75 -8.80 -22.46
CA THR A 117 1.37 -9.93 -23.32
C THR A 117 1.74 -9.67 -24.79
N SER A 118 1.61 -10.69 -25.63
CA SER A 118 1.65 -10.54 -27.10
C SER A 118 0.58 -9.60 -27.68
N SER A 119 -0.50 -9.32 -26.94
CA SER A 119 -1.63 -8.49 -27.38
C SER A 119 -1.54 -7.02 -26.94
N GLU A 120 -0.45 -6.60 -26.29
CA GLU A 120 -0.25 -5.20 -25.89
C GLU A 120 -0.18 -4.27 -27.10
N THR A 121 -0.78 -3.08 -27.00
CA THR A 121 -0.76 -2.08 -28.08
C THR A 121 -0.55 -0.69 -27.52
N PRO A 122 0.22 0.20 -28.20
CA PRO A 122 0.38 1.59 -27.76
C PRO A 122 -0.96 2.29 -27.50
N PRO A 123 -1.06 3.13 -26.45
CA PRO A 123 0.01 3.53 -25.52
C PRO A 123 0.27 2.53 -24.37
N LEU A 124 -0.55 1.47 -24.25
CA LEU A 124 -0.51 0.48 -23.18
C LEU A 124 0.46 -0.65 -23.52
N VAL A 125 1.76 -0.35 -23.39
CA VAL A 125 2.85 -1.31 -23.61
C VAL A 125 3.77 -1.37 -22.41
N LEU A 126 4.36 -2.53 -22.16
CA LEU A 126 5.20 -2.79 -20.99
C LEU A 126 6.36 -1.79 -20.86
N GLU A 127 6.93 -1.32 -21.95
CA GLU A 127 7.99 -0.29 -21.91
C GLU A 127 7.59 0.98 -21.14
N ASN A 128 6.32 1.39 -21.25
CA ASN A 128 5.81 2.66 -20.74
C ASN A 128 4.87 2.53 -19.54
N CYS A 129 4.28 1.35 -19.35
CA CYS A 129 3.29 1.09 -18.31
C CYS A 129 3.69 -0.14 -17.49
N LEU A 130 3.19 -0.21 -16.25
CA LEU A 130 3.30 -1.42 -15.44
C LEU A 130 2.24 -2.44 -15.84
N SER A 131 2.62 -3.72 -15.97
CA SER A 131 1.66 -4.83 -16.06
C SER A 131 0.89 -5.00 -14.74
N TYR A 132 -0.20 -5.77 -14.74
CA TYR A 132 -0.94 -6.05 -13.51
C TYR A 132 -0.09 -6.72 -12.43
N ASP A 133 0.80 -7.63 -12.81
CA ASP A 133 1.67 -8.31 -11.86
C ASP A 133 2.75 -7.36 -11.31
N GLU A 134 3.26 -6.42 -12.13
CA GLU A 134 4.13 -5.35 -11.66
C GLU A 134 3.39 -4.38 -10.72
N ILE A 135 2.13 -4.05 -10.99
CA ILE A 135 1.31 -3.18 -10.13
C ILE A 135 1.10 -3.82 -8.75
N LYS A 136 0.90 -5.15 -8.66
CA LYS A 136 0.83 -5.86 -7.37
C LYS A 136 2.06 -5.63 -6.51
N LEU A 137 3.26 -5.75 -7.10
CA LEU A 137 4.51 -5.49 -6.38
C LEU A 137 4.70 -4.00 -6.07
N SER A 138 4.33 -3.13 -7.02
CA SER A 138 4.37 -1.69 -6.86
C SER A 138 3.49 -1.23 -5.69
N ALA A 139 2.31 -1.84 -5.50
CA ALA A 139 1.40 -1.54 -4.39
C ALA A 139 1.98 -1.89 -2.99
N LEU A 140 3.07 -2.64 -2.93
CA LEU A 140 3.80 -2.92 -1.68
C LEU A 140 4.90 -1.89 -1.38
N LEU A 141 5.23 -1.03 -2.35
CA LEU A 141 6.19 0.06 -2.18
C LEU A 141 5.48 1.34 -1.71
N SER A 142 6.03 1.96 -0.66
CA SER A 142 5.54 3.22 -0.11
C SER A 142 6.54 4.36 -0.34
N VAL A 143 6.05 5.58 -0.44
CA VAL A 143 6.88 6.80 -0.60
C VAL A 143 6.50 7.82 0.45
N SER A 144 7.47 8.31 1.22
CA SER A 144 7.25 9.26 2.30
C SER A 144 8.00 10.58 2.07
N SER A 145 7.32 11.71 2.27
CA SER A 145 7.90 13.04 2.01
C SER A 145 7.56 14.05 3.10
N PHE A 146 8.53 14.89 3.48
CA PHE A 146 8.23 16.07 4.28
C PHE A 146 7.42 17.05 3.44
N SER A 147 6.32 17.54 4.01
CA SER A 147 5.33 18.36 3.29
C SER A 147 4.97 19.59 4.10
N TYR A 148 4.85 20.72 3.41
CA TYR A 148 4.23 21.94 3.92
C TYR A 148 2.74 21.91 3.58
N PHE A 149 1.88 21.91 4.59
CA PHE A 149 0.44 21.78 4.35
C PHE A 149 -0.19 23.14 4.07
N ILE A 150 -0.83 23.28 2.92
CA ILE A 150 -1.46 24.55 2.52
C ILE A 150 -2.89 24.69 3.04
N ASN A 151 -3.54 23.60 3.45
CA ASN A 151 -4.89 23.57 4.01
C ASN A 151 -5.03 22.46 5.05
N ASN A 152 -6.25 22.22 5.54
CA ASN A 152 -6.50 21.22 6.58
C ASN A 152 -6.63 19.78 6.04
N GLY A 153 -6.51 19.58 4.74
CA GLY A 153 -6.59 18.28 4.08
C GLY A 153 -8.01 17.73 3.93
N ASP A 154 -9.04 18.57 4.02
CA ASP A 154 -10.43 18.16 3.75
C ASP A 154 -10.57 17.50 2.36
N ARG A 155 -11.38 16.45 2.22
CA ARG A 155 -11.50 15.70 0.95
C ARG A 155 -11.99 16.56 -0.23
N ASN A 156 -12.66 17.67 0.06
CA ASN A 156 -13.16 18.64 -0.92
C ASN A 156 -12.36 19.95 -0.93
N ASN A 157 -11.13 19.96 -0.38
CA ASN A 157 -10.32 21.18 -0.31
C ASN A 157 -9.87 21.69 -1.70
N MET A 158 -9.90 20.84 -2.74
CA MET A 158 -9.56 21.18 -4.14
C MET A 158 -8.19 21.87 -4.34
N GLY A 159 -7.26 21.70 -3.40
CA GLY A 159 -5.96 22.38 -3.40
C GLY A 159 -6.02 23.87 -3.03
N TYR A 160 -7.15 24.38 -2.53
CA TYR A 160 -7.25 25.77 -2.09
C TYR A 160 -6.39 26.02 -0.85
N PHE A 161 -5.75 27.17 -0.81
CA PHE A 161 -4.93 27.60 0.32
C PHE A 161 -5.82 28.12 1.46
N GLU A 162 -5.58 27.64 2.68
CA GLU A 162 -6.24 28.16 3.89
C GLU A 162 -5.48 29.40 4.39
N ALA A 163 -6.14 30.56 4.31
CA ALA A 163 -5.58 31.83 4.75
C ALA A 163 -5.41 31.89 6.27
N ASN A 164 -6.34 31.31 7.04
CA ASN A 164 -6.25 31.29 8.49
C ASN A 164 -5.33 30.15 8.95
N ARG A 165 -4.03 30.44 9.07
CA ARG A 165 -2.99 29.46 9.40
C ARG A 165 -3.11 28.83 10.78
N SER A 166 -3.90 29.38 11.70
CA SER A 166 -4.14 28.74 13.01
C SER A 166 -4.98 27.47 12.94
N ARG A 167 -5.66 27.22 11.80
CA ARG A 167 -6.50 26.04 11.57
C ARG A 167 -5.72 24.84 11.03
N VAL A 168 -4.47 25.04 10.63
CA VAL A 168 -3.71 24.08 9.82
C VAL A 168 -2.38 23.78 10.49
N GLU A 169 -2.01 22.50 10.56
CA GLU A 169 -0.63 22.14 10.86
C GLU A 169 0.28 22.57 9.73
N GLU A 170 1.37 23.26 10.03
CA GLU A 170 2.17 23.88 8.98
C GLU A 170 3.02 22.86 8.22
N ASN A 171 3.56 21.87 8.93
CA ASN A 171 4.50 20.90 8.39
C ASN A 171 4.21 19.50 8.95
N GLY A 172 4.31 18.50 8.09
CA GLY A 172 4.20 17.09 8.45
C GLY A 172 4.94 16.19 7.46
N VAL A 173 4.66 14.89 7.49
CA VAL A 173 5.19 13.92 6.54
C VAL A 173 4.01 13.22 5.91
N ILE A 174 3.90 13.13 4.59
CA ILE A 174 2.85 12.30 3.94
C ILE A 174 3.49 10.97 3.57
N ILE A 175 2.83 9.83 3.85
CA ILE A 175 3.32 8.49 3.49
C ILE A 175 2.33 7.85 2.51
N GLY A 176 2.67 7.82 1.22
CA GLY A 176 1.86 7.11 0.24
C GLY A 176 1.90 5.60 0.46
N VAL A 177 0.90 5.06 1.17
CA VAL A 177 0.69 3.62 1.39
C VAL A 177 -0.54 3.15 0.62
N ILE A 178 -0.45 1.97 0.01
CA ILE A 178 -1.50 1.41 -0.84
C ILE A 178 -2.17 0.22 -0.16
N GLY A 179 -3.49 0.24 -0.08
CA GLY A 179 -4.30 -0.87 0.41
C GLY A 179 -4.71 -1.87 -0.68
N PRO A 180 -5.33 -3.01 -0.31
CA PRO A 180 -5.77 -4.03 -1.26
C PRO A 180 -6.83 -3.49 -2.23
N ARG A 181 -6.73 -3.86 -3.51
CA ARG A 181 -7.75 -3.55 -4.52
C ARG A 181 -8.53 -4.80 -4.91
N LEU A 182 -9.82 -4.86 -4.56
CA LEU A 182 -10.70 -6.01 -4.82
C LEU A 182 -11.87 -5.71 -5.78
N ASP A 183 -11.99 -4.49 -6.26
CA ASP A 183 -13.11 -4.03 -7.12
C ASP A 183 -13.06 -4.58 -8.57
N LYS A 184 -12.01 -5.34 -8.92
CA LYS A 184 -11.86 -5.99 -10.23
C LYS A 184 -11.46 -7.45 -10.07
N SER A 185 -12.26 -8.35 -10.64
CA SER A 185 -11.99 -9.78 -10.63
C SER A 185 -10.73 -10.13 -11.43
N THR A 186 -10.11 -11.28 -11.12
CA THR A 186 -9.00 -11.89 -11.87
C THR A 186 -7.68 -11.12 -11.91
N VAL A 187 -7.57 -10.01 -11.17
CA VAL A 187 -6.35 -9.20 -11.09
C VAL A 187 -6.12 -8.69 -9.67
N MET A 188 -4.93 -8.12 -9.42
CA MET A 188 -4.58 -7.52 -8.12
C MET A 188 -4.78 -8.50 -6.95
N GLU A 189 -5.11 -8.00 -5.76
CA GLU A 189 -5.37 -8.80 -4.57
C GLU A 189 -6.64 -9.65 -4.66
N TYR A 190 -7.52 -9.43 -5.65
CA TYR A 190 -8.67 -10.33 -5.87
C TYR A 190 -8.21 -11.76 -6.11
N ARG A 191 -7.04 -11.94 -6.73
CA ARG A 191 -6.45 -13.27 -6.98
C ARG A 191 -6.04 -14.01 -5.70
N GLU A 192 -5.68 -13.29 -4.65
CA GLU A 192 -5.25 -13.87 -3.39
C GLU A 192 -6.36 -13.93 -2.34
N VAL A 193 -7.28 -12.97 -2.36
CA VAL A 193 -8.29 -12.80 -1.31
C VAL A 193 -9.63 -13.43 -1.68
N VAL A 194 -9.99 -13.49 -2.97
CA VAL A 194 -11.29 -14.00 -3.40
C VAL A 194 -11.13 -15.36 -4.05
N ILE A 195 -11.89 -16.34 -3.54
CA ILE A 195 -11.97 -17.69 -4.05
C ILE A 195 -13.26 -17.83 -4.84
N CYS A 196 -13.16 -18.17 -6.14
CA CYS A 196 -14.31 -18.44 -6.99
C CYS A 196 -14.00 -19.42 -8.11
N LYS A 197 -15.03 -20.10 -8.62
CA LYS A 197 -14.88 -21.15 -9.64
C LYS A 197 -14.29 -20.62 -10.95
N GLU A 198 -14.59 -19.37 -11.31
CA GLU A 198 -14.13 -18.77 -12.56
C GLU A 198 -12.63 -18.48 -12.56
N GLN A 199 -12.05 -18.19 -11.39
CA GLN A 199 -10.65 -17.79 -11.24
C GLN A 199 -9.76 -18.92 -10.74
N ASN A 200 -10.19 -19.72 -9.75
CA ASN A 200 -9.34 -20.71 -9.08
C ASN A 200 -9.19 -21.99 -9.93
N THR A 201 -8.59 -21.84 -11.09
CA THR A 201 -8.39 -22.88 -12.10
C THR A 201 -6.92 -22.90 -12.56
N SER A 202 -6.51 -23.98 -13.21
CA SER A 202 -5.14 -24.14 -13.71
C SER A 202 -4.76 -23.08 -14.75
N CYS A 203 -5.70 -22.59 -15.56
CA CYS A 203 -5.40 -21.55 -16.56
C CYS A 203 -5.04 -20.19 -15.95
N TYR A 204 -5.47 -19.91 -14.72
CA TYR A 204 -5.03 -18.74 -13.94
C TYR A 204 -3.90 -19.07 -12.96
N GLY A 205 -3.24 -20.21 -13.15
CA GLY A 205 -2.07 -20.62 -12.39
C GLY A 205 -2.35 -21.27 -11.03
N TYR A 206 -3.61 -21.68 -10.76
CA TYR A 206 -3.96 -22.36 -9.52
C TYR A 206 -3.84 -23.88 -9.62
N GLY A 207 -3.43 -24.51 -8.52
CA GLY A 207 -3.21 -25.95 -8.44
C GLY A 207 -1.88 -26.42 -9.06
N PRO A 208 -1.70 -27.74 -9.22
CA PRO A 208 -0.46 -28.32 -9.73
C PRO A 208 -0.13 -27.83 -11.15
N SER A 209 1.15 -27.56 -11.40
CA SER A 209 1.69 -27.17 -12.70
C SER A 209 3.10 -27.77 -12.84
N GLU A 210 3.49 -28.11 -14.07
CA GLU A 210 4.84 -28.62 -14.36
C GLU A 210 5.89 -27.51 -14.17
N GLU A 211 5.57 -26.31 -14.63
CA GLU A 211 6.37 -25.11 -14.40
C GLU A 211 5.76 -24.25 -13.29
N PRO A 212 6.59 -23.62 -12.43
CA PRO A 212 6.10 -22.70 -11.41
C PRO A 212 5.31 -21.54 -12.05
N THR A 213 4.10 -21.29 -11.55
CA THR A 213 3.28 -20.16 -12.01
C THR A 213 3.58 -18.94 -11.14
N LEU A 214 3.42 -17.74 -11.70
CA LEU A 214 3.62 -16.54 -10.88
C LEU A 214 2.60 -16.45 -9.73
N GLN A 215 1.39 -16.97 -9.95
CA GLN A 215 0.36 -17.06 -8.92
C GLN A 215 0.82 -17.92 -7.73
N GLN A 216 1.50 -19.04 -8.00
CA GLN A 216 2.08 -19.88 -6.94
C GLN A 216 3.11 -19.11 -6.11
N GLU A 217 3.98 -18.32 -6.76
CA GLU A 217 5.00 -17.53 -6.05
C GLU A 217 4.36 -16.44 -5.18
N PHE A 218 3.30 -15.77 -5.65
CA PHE A 218 2.54 -14.82 -4.83
C PHE A 218 1.85 -15.49 -3.64
N LEU A 219 1.17 -16.61 -3.85
CA LEU A 219 0.52 -17.35 -2.75
C LEU A 219 1.56 -17.82 -1.72
N LYS A 220 2.72 -18.30 -2.19
CA LYS A 220 3.84 -18.71 -1.33
C LYS A 220 4.40 -17.53 -0.53
N PHE A 221 4.54 -16.35 -1.14
CA PHE A 221 4.94 -15.13 -0.43
C PHE A 221 4.01 -14.81 0.74
N TYR A 222 2.70 -14.99 0.56
CA TYR A 222 1.72 -14.82 1.63
C TYR A 222 1.58 -16.06 2.54
N GLY A 223 2.35 -17.13 2.33
CA GLY A 223 2.23 -18.38 3.08
C GLY A 223 0.84 -19.01 2.94
N SER A 224 0.27 -18.96 1.74
CA SER A 224 -1.02 -19.55 1.38
C SER A 224 -0.86 -20.80 0.52
N VAL A 225 -1.87 -21.66 0.53
CA VAL A 225 -1.88 -22.87 -0.28
C VAL A 225 -2.35 -22.55 -1.69
N ASN A 226 -1.61 -23.05 -2.68
CA ASN A 226 -2.07 -22.99 -4.07
C ASN A 226 -3.01 -24.15 -4.38
N GLY A 227 -4.30 -23.86 -4.57
CA GLY A 227 -5.33 -24.86 -4.85
C GLY A 227 -6.35 -24.40 -5.89
N THR A 228 -6.86 -25.35 -6.67
CA THR A 228 -8.05 -25.16 -7.50
C THR A 228 -9.30 -25.02 -6.62
N TYR A 229 -10.38 -24.49 -7.18
CA TYR A 229 -11.62 -24.21 -6.45
C TYR A 229 -12.08 -25.40 -5.58
N ASP A 230 -12.19 -26.61 -6.14
CA ASP A 230 -12.65 -27.79 -5.42
C ASP A 230 -11.72 -28.16 -4.23
N LYS A 231 -10.40 -28.01 -4.39
CA LYS A 231 -9.44 -28.27 -3.31
C LYS A 231 -9.53 -27.22 -2.20
N VAL A 232 -9.75 -25.96 -2.56
CA VAL A 232 -9.86 -24.88 -1.57
C VAL A 232 -11.21 -24.97 -0.83
N LEU A 233 -12.27 -25.51 -1.45
CA LEU A 233 -13.53 -25.79 -0.75
C LEU A 233 -13.36 -26.77 0.42
N GLU A 234 -12.49 -27.78 0.30
CA GLU A 234 -12.17 -28.69 1.41
C GLU A 234 -11.53 -27.94 2.60
N GLN A 235 -10.66 -26.97 2.30
CA GLN A 235 -10.04 -26.11 3.31
C GLN A 235 -11.04 -25.19 3.97
N ILE A 236 -11.96 -24.60 3.19
CA ILE A 236 -13.07 -23.78 3.70
C ILE A 236 -13.93 -24.60 4.66
N GLY A 237 -14.25 -25.85 4.31
CA GLY A 237 -14.99 -26.75 5.20
C GLY A 237 -14.27 -27.07 6.51
N SER A 238 -12.93 -27.04 6.50
CA SER A 238 -12.10 -27.32 7.68
C SER A 238 -11.88 -26.11 8.59
N HIS A 239 -11.90 -24.88 8.04
CA HIS A 239 -11.68 -23.62 8.76
C HIS A 239 -12.70 -22.54 8.34
N PRO A 240 -14.01 -22.79 8.52
CA PRO A 240 -15.06 -21.90 7.99
C PRO A 240 -15.01 -20.48 8.55
N GLU A 241 -14.46 -20.28 9.75
CA GLU A 241 -14.30 -18.97 10.39
C GLU A 241 -13.35 -18.02 9.65
N GLN A 242 -12.37 -18.57 8.92
CA GLN A 242 -11.44 -17.78 8.11
C GLN A 242 -12.12 -17.18 6.88
N TYR A 243 -13.22 -17.77 6.42
CA TYR A 243 -13.82 -17.41 5.14
C TYR A 243 -15.17 -16.69 5.33
N LEU A 244 -15.46 -15.80 4.39
CA LEU A 244 -16.72 -15.08 4.30
C LEU A 244 -17.41 -15.42 3.00
N GLU A 245 -18.61 -16.00 3.08
CA GLU A 245 -19.41 -16.24 1.87
C GLU A 245 -19.95 -14.92 1.32
N LEU A 246 -19.60 -14.61 0.07
CA LEU A 246 -20.07 -13.45 -0.68
C LEU A 246 -21.28 -13.79 -1.58
N GLY A 247 -21.71 -15.06 -1.55
CA GLY A 247 -22.77 -15.62 -2.38
C GLY A 247 -22.27 -16.08 -3.77
N ARG A 248 -23.10 -16.89 -4.45
CA ARG A 248 -22.80 -17.46 -5.79
C ARG A 248 -21.49 -18.27 -5.83
N GLY A 249 -21.17 -18.98 -4.75
CA GLY A 249 -19.93 -19.78 -4.66
C GLY A 249 -18.65 -18.92 -4.62
N LYS A 250 -18.74 -17.69 -4.11
CA LYS A 250 -17.59 -16.82 -3.88
C LYS A 250 -17.31 -16.71 -2.39
N TYR A 251 -16.03 -16.84 -2.04
CA TYR A 251 -15.56 -16.73 -0.66
C TYR A 251 -14.47 -15.68 -0.56
N PHE A 252 -14.51 -14.90 0.51
CA PHE A 252 -13.49 -13.93 0.89
C PHE A 252 -12.62 -14.53 1.99
N ASP A 253 -11.34 -14.68 1.74
CA ASP A 253 -10.35 -15.17 2.70
C ASP A 253 -9.89 -14.01 3.60
N ARG A 254 -10.37 -14.01 4.86
CA ARG A 254 -10.05 -12.96 5.84
C ARG A 254 -8.56 -12.93 6.13
N LEU A 255 -7.95 -14.09 6.35
CA LEU A 255 -6.53 -14.18 6.72
C LEU A 255 -5.63 -13.64 5.61
N MET A 256 -5.97 -13.91 4.34
CA MET A 256 -5.21 -13.38 3.21
C MET A 256 -5.32 -11.85 3.09
N TYR A 257 -6.51 -11.31 3.35
CA TYR A 257 -6.71 -9.87 3.40
C TYR A 257 -5.93 -9.22 4.56
N GLU A 258 -5.96 -9.82 5.74
CA GLU A 258 -5.20 -9.39 6.93
C GLU A 258 -3.69 -9.40 6.66
N LYS A 259 -3.15 -10.47 6.07
CA LYS A 259 -1.72 -10.57 5.70
C LYS A 259 -1.30 -9.46 4.74
N ARG A 260 -2.12 -9.15 3.73
CA ARG A 260 -1.85 -8.06 2.80
C ARG A 260 -1.90 -6.69 3.49
N LEU A 261 -2.86 -6.48 4.39
CA LEU A 261 -2.98 -5.25 5.16
C LEU A 261 -1.80 -5.04 6.12
N ALA A 262 -1.36 -6.12 6.78
CA ALA A 262 -0.24 -6.09 7.71
C ALA A 262 1.01 -5.45 7.10
N LEU A 263 1.34 -5.77 5.84
CA LEU A 263 2.48 -5.16 5.14
C LEU A 263 2.36 -3.63 5.04
N SER A 264 1.18 -3.11 4.68
CA SER A 264 0.92 -1.68 4.56
C SER A 264 0.93 -0.98 5.91
N ILE A 265 0.31 -1.61 6.92
CA ILE A 265 0.22 -1.08 8.29
C ILE A 265 1.61 -1.04 8.94
N ASP A 266 2.38 -2.12 8.85
CA ASP A 266 3.71 -2.20 9.41
C ASP A 266 4.65 -1.16 8.77
N THR A 267 4.58 -1.01 7.45
CA THR A 267 5.37 0.01 6.73
C THR A 267 5.04 1.42 7.24
N LEU A 268 3.75 1.73 7.38
CA LEU A 268 3.29 3.03 7.88
C LEU A 268 3.83 3.31 9.29
N LEU A 269 3.67 2.35 10.20
CA LEU A 269 4.04 2.51 11.61
C LEU A 269 5.56 2.62 11.77
N ILE A 270 6.32 1.76 11.09
CA ILE A 270 7.79 1.79 11.16
C ILE A 270 8.34 3.10 10.60
N GLU A 271 7.84 3.57 9.45
CA GLU A 271 8.29 4.82 8.85
C GLU A 271 7.90 6.04 9.70
N ALA A 272 6.67 6.09 10.22
CA ALA A 272 6.23 7.17 11.10
C ALA A 272 7.09 7.25 12.38
N ASN A 273 7.34 6.10 13.02
CA ASN A 273 8.22 6.01 14.19
C ASN A 273 9.64 6.48 13.87
N TYR A 274 10.20 6.02 12.74
CA TYR A 274 11.54 6.43 12.30
C TYR A 274 11.64 7.94 12.08
N ARG A 275 10.68 8.54 11.35
CA ARG A 275 10.65 9.98 11.08
C ARG A 275 10.51 10.81 12.35
N ALA A 276 9.68 10.36 13.29
CA ALA A 276 9.49 11.02 14.57
C ALA A 276 10.76 10.97 15.43
N LYS A 277 11.42 9.80 15.47
CA LYS A 277 12.72 9.63 16.13
C LYS A 277 13.77 10.61 15.57
N GLN A 278 13.90 10.71 14.25
CA GLN A 278 14.86 11.62 13.60
C GLN A 278 14.64 13.10 13.94
N LYS A 279 13.41 13.47 14.32
CA LYS A 279 13.06 14.84 14.71
C LYS A 279 12.98 15.03 16.23
N ASN A 280 13.28 14.00 17.02
CA ASN A 280 13.12 13.98 18.48
C ASN A 280 11.69 14.42 18.91
N LYS A 281 10.68 13.84 18.26
CA LYS A 281 9.26 14.12 18.51
C LYS A 281 8.46 12.83 18.62
N MET A 282 7.19 12.99 18.99
CA MET A 282 6.17 11.95 18.91
C MET A 282 5.33 12.13 17.65
N ALA A 283 5.07 11.03 16.95
CA ALA A 283 4.17 10.96 15.80
C ALA A 283 2.71 10.93 16.25
N TYR A 284 1.89 11.67 15.52
CA TYR A 284 0.44 11.62 15.56
C TYR A 284 -0.02 11.08 14.20
N VAL A 285 -0.24 9.77 14.10
CA VAL A 285 -0.48 9.11 12.81
C VAL A 285 -1.95 9.25 12.42
N HIS A 286 -2.24 9.79 11.24
CA HIS A 286 -3.61 9.97 10.75
C HIS A 286 -3.90 8.99 9.61
N VAL A 287 -4.64 7.95 9.92
CA VAL A 287 -4.93 6.84 9.02
C VAL A 287 -6.30 7.04 8.39
N VAL A 288 -6.32 7.09 7.06
CA VAL A 288 -7.53 6.90 6.27
C VAL A 288 -7.63 5.44 5.82
N GLY A 289 -8.84 4.96 5.55
CA GLY A 289 -9.06 3.57 5.14
C GLY A 289 -8.27 3.18 3.88
N LEU A 290 -7.25 2.32 4.05
CA LEU A 290 -6.40 1.83 2.96
C LEU A 290 -7.15 0.78 2.16
N GLY A 291 -7.66 1.15 0.98
CA GLY A 291 -8.47 0.25 0.14
C GLY A 291 -9.92 0.06 0.62
N LEU A 292 -10.39 0.87 1.57
CA LEU A 292 -11.77 0.80 2.10
C LEU A 292 -12.78 1.69 1.34
N GLY A 293 -12.31 2.45 0.36
CA GLY A 293 -13.14 3.28 -0.52
C GLY A 293 -13.81 2.45 -1.61
N VAL A 294 -13.63 2.87 -2.86
CA VAL A 294 -14.17 2.18 -4.05
C VAL A 294 -13.54 0.81 -4.33
N TRP A 295 -12.63 0.33 -3.47
CA TRP A 295 -11.89 -0.93 -3.67
C TRP A 295 -12.43 -2.10 -2.86
N LYS A 296 -13.40 -1.86 -1.97
CA LYS A 296 -14.02 -2.91 -1.16
C LYS A 296 -15.14 -3.63 -1.90
N ILE A 297 -15.33 -4.89 -1.57
CA ILE A 297 -16.41 -5.75 -2.06
C ILE A 297 -17.35 -6.22 -0.93
N THR A 298 -17.00 -5.96 0.33
CA THR A 298 -17.85 -6.22 1.49
C THR A 298 -17.66 -5.16 2.58
N HIS A 299 -18.73 -4.87 3.34
CA HIS A 299 -18.66 -3.94 4.47
C HIS A 299 -17.76 -4.46 5.60
N GLN A 300 -17.59 -5.78 5.72
CA GLN A 300 -16.76 -6.39 6.76
C GLN A 300 -15.27 -6.05 6.62
N GLN A 301 -14.81 -5.59 5.45
CA GLN A 301 -13.44 -5.13 5.26
C GLN A 301 -13.06 -3.99 6.19
N ASN A 302 -14.00 -3.13 6.58
CA ASN A 302 -13.76 -2.06 7.54
C ASN A 302 -13.37 -2.64 8.91
N LYS A 303 -14.17 -3.57 9.45
CA LYS A 303 -13.88 -4.22 10.72
C LYS A 303 -12.58 -5.02 10.68
N ILE A 304 -12.35 -5.81 9.62
CA ILE A 304 -11.10 -6.58 9.46
C ILE A 304 -9.90 -5.63 9.42
N PHE A 305 -10.01 -4.48 8.73
CA PHE A 305 -8.96 -3.47 8.71
C PHE A 305 -8.64 -2.93 10.11
N MET A 306 -9.65 -2.51 10.87
CA MET A 306 -9.46 -1.99 12.23
C MET A 306 -8.84 -3.03 13.15
N ASP A 307 -9.34 -4.27 13.09
CA ASP A 307 -8.86 -5.38 13.91
C ASP A 307 -7.41 -5.74 13.57
N THR A 308 -7.08 -5.81 12.28
CA THR A 308 -5.70 -6.01 11.81
C THR A 308 -4.79 -4.92 12.36
N PHE A 309 -5.21 -3.66 12.31
CA PHE A 309 -4.40 -2.53 12.78
C PHE A 309 -4.12 -2.63 14.28
N ALA A 310 -5.12 -2.95 15.10
CA ALA A 310 -4.93 -3.18 16.53
C ALA A 310 -3.96 -4.35 16.79
N GLN A 311 -4.12 -5.48 16.08
CA GLN A 311 -3.22 -6.62 16.20
C GLN A 311 -1.77 -6.24 15.84
N ARG A 312 -1.56 -5.46 14.76
CA ARG A 312 -0.21 -5.01 14.38
C ARG A 312 0.38 -4.06 15.41
N LEU A 313 -0.39 -3.15 16.00
CA LEU A 313 0.07 -2.30 17.10
C LEU A 313 0.47 -3.13 18.34
N GLU A 314 -0.27 -4.18 18.67
CA GLU A 314 0.09 -5.11 19.76
C GLU A 314 1.41 -5.85 19.45
N LEU A 315 1.51 -6.46 18.26
CA LEU A 315 2.64 -7.30 17.85
C LEU A 315 3.93 -6.50 17.66
N LEU A 316 3.89 -5.36 16.95
CA LEU A 316 5.06 -4.52 16.74
C LEU A 316 5.57 -3.91 18.07
N GLY A 317 4.68 -3.73 19.05
CA GLY A 317 5.06 -3.33 20.40
C GLY A 317 5.80 -4.42 21.20
N ASP A 318 5.53 -5.71 20.91
CA ASP A 318 6.07 -6.85 21.65
C ASP A 318 7.27 -7.53 20.98
N GLU A 319 7.22 -7.74 19.66
CA GLU A 319 8.12 -8.63 18.92
C GLU A 319 9.31 -7.93 18.24
N LEU A 320 9.23 -6.63 17.96
CA LEU A 320 10.31 -5.89 17.28
C LEU A 320 11.38 -5.30 18.22
N LYS A 321 11.47 -5.77 19.48
CA LYS A 321 12.51 -5.35 20.45
C LYS A 321 13.95 -5.42 19.93
N HIS A 322 14.18 -6.20 18.86
CA HIS A 322 15.50 -6.39 18.25
C HIS A 322 15.65 -5.75 16.85
N ILE A 323 14.59 -5.29 16.19
CA ILE A 323 14.60 -4.88 14.76
C ILE A 323 14.20 -3.41 14.57
N SER A 324 13.39 -2.86 15.47
CA SER A 324 13.09 -1.44 15.53
C SER A 324 13.48 -0.94 16.91
N ASP A 325 14.05 0.27 17.01
CA ASP A 325 13.74 1.07 18.19
C ASP A 325 12.22 1.00 18.32
N GLU A 326 11.74 0.46 19.44
CA GLU A 326 10.31 0.25 19.74
C GLU A 326 9.44 1.39 19.16
N LEU A 327 8.14 1.16 18.91
CA LEU A 327 7.18 2.20 18.51
C LEU A 327 6.98 3.33 19.57
N LYS A 328 8.00 3.59 20.39
CA LYS A 328 8.22 4.65 21.37
C LYS A 328 8.06 6.07 20.83
N HIS A 329 8.15 6.27 19.52
CA HIS A 329 8.00 7.59 18.92
C HIS A 329 6.64 7.77 18.24
N ILE A 330 5.67 6.90 18.51
CA ILE A 330 4.26 7.10 18.16
C ILE A 330 3.49 7.32 19.46
N SER A 331 2.74 8.42 19.56
CA SER A 331 1.88 8.68 20.72
C SER A 331 0.43 8.38 20.43
N ASP A 332 0.01 8.56 19.18
CA ASP A 332 -1.39 8.51 18.78
C ASP A 332 -1.55 7.91 17.39
N VAL A 333 -2.62 7.15 17.21
CA VAL A 333 -3.13 6.72 15.91
C VAL A 333 -4.58 7.14 15.82
N ARG A 334 -4.90 7.96 14.82
CA ARG A 334 -6.27 8.37 14.49
C ARG A 334 -6.75 7.66 13.25
N PHE A 335 -7.90 7.03 13.36
CA PHE A 335 -8.68 6.50 12.25
C PHE A 335 -9.76 7.51 11.87
N ALA A 336 -9.74 7.95 10.62
CA ALA A 336 -10.73 8.87 10.08
C ALA A 336 -11.37 8.31 8.80
N TYR A 337 -12.65 8.58 8.63
CA TYR A 337 -13.52 8.10 7.55
C TYR A 337 -13.63 6.57 7.49
N ILE A 338 -13.49 5.92 8.65
CA ILE A 338 -13.71 4.49 8.82
C ILE A 338 -14.86 4.37 9.82
N HIS A 339 -16.04 3.98 9.33
CA HIS A 339 -17.26 3.90 10.14
C HIS A 339 -17.28 2.64 11.02
N GLU A 340 -16.32 2.53 11.93
CA GLU A 340 -16.19 1.48 12.94
C GLU A 340 -15.95 2.12 14.30
N THR A 341 -16.57 1.57 15.35
CA THR A 341 -16.45 2.10 16.72
C THR A 341 -15.40 1.38 17.56
N SER A 342 -14.80 0.32 17.01
CA SER A 342 -13.77 -0.47 17.69
C SER A 342 -12.74 -1.06 16.74
N ALA A 343 -11.58 -1.39 17.31
CA ALA A 343 -10.47 -2.11 16.71
C ALA A 343 -10.10 -3.26 17.64
N GLY A 344 -10.53 -4.48 17.30
CA GLY A 344 -10.51 -5.64 18.19
C GLY A 344 -11.32 -5.39 19.45
N LYS A 345 -10.63 -5.42 20.60
CA LYS A 345 -11.18 -5.13 21.94
C LYS A 345 -11.07 -3.65 22.35
N TYR A 346 -10.47 -2.81 21.51
CA TYR A 346 -10.17 -1.41 21.83
C TYR A 346 -11.20 -0.47 21.21
N SER A 347 -11.57 0.56 21.96
CA SER A 347 -12.48 1.65 21.57
C SER A 347 -11.73 2.98 21.48
N ASN A 348 -12.42 4.04 21.05
CA ASN A 348 -11.87 5.39 21.04
C ASN A 348 -11.38 5.82 22.43
N GLY A 349 -10.14 6.29 22.52
CA GLY A 349 -9.48 6.72 23.77
C GLY A 349 -8.68 5.61 24.46
N ASP A 350 -8.87 4.34 24.08
CA ASP A 350 -8.06 3.25 24.62
C ASP A 350 -6.61 3.35 24.16
N LYS A 351 -5.73 2.65 24.89
CA LYS A 351 -4.30 2.61 24.62
C LYS A 351 -3.82 1.21 24.28
N ILE A 352 -3.05 1.10 23.20
CA ILE A 352 -2.27 -0.10 22.84
C ILE A 352 -0.80 0.22 23.06
N LYS A 353 -0.18 -0.42 24.05
CA LYS A 353 1.27 -0.23 24.35
C LYS A 353 1.68 1.23 24.53
N GLY A 354 0.79 2.05 25.11
CA GLY A 354 1.01 3.48 25.33
C GLY A 354 0.58 4.40 24.17
N ILE A 355 0.22 3.84 23.01
CA ILE A 355 -0.31 4.58 21.86
C ILE A 355 -1.82 4.75 22.04
N THR A 356 -2.29 6.00 22.00
CA THR A 356 -3.72 6.32 22.14
C THR A 356 -4.44 6.18 20.81
N LEU A 357 -5.59 5.51 20.80
CA LEU A 357 -6.42 5.36 19.62
C LEU A 357 -7.50 6.43 19.55
N HIS A 358 -7.68 7.03 18.36
CA HIS A 358 -8.77 7.94 18.08
C HIS A 358 -9.62 7.39 16.92
N MET A 359 -10.92 7.23 17.09
CA MET A 359 -11.86 6.73 16.07
C MET A 359 -12.92 7.79 15.81
N ILE A 360 -12.46 9.00 15.49
CA ILE A 360 -13.30 10.18 15.29
C ILE A 360 -12.81 10.89 14.05
N ASP A 361 -13.74 11.20 13.15
CA ASP A 361 -13.47 11.93 11.92
C ASP A 361 -12.88 13.30 12.20
N LYS A 362 -11.73 13.56 11.56
CA LYS A 362 -11.02 14.84 11.60
C LYS A 362 -10.23 14.96 10.30
N ASN A 363 -10.08 16.16 9.76
CA ASN A 363 -9.22 16.31 8.59
C ASN A 363 -7.73 16.17 9.00
N PRO A 364 -6.89 15.57 8.15
CA PRO A 364 -5.54 15.12 8.49
C PRO A 364 -4.54 16.22 8.84
N GLN A 365 -4.73 17.42 8.31
CA GLN A 365 -3.81 18.55 8.45
C GLN A 365 -4.42 19.65 9.32
N GLU A 366 -5.54 19.39 9.99
CA GLU A 366 -6.05 20.28 11.01
C GLU A 366 -5.06 20.47 12.16
N LYS A 367 -5.02 21.69 12.69
CA LYS A 367 -4.18 22.03 13.84
C LYS A 367 -4.39 21.06 15.00
N LEU A 368 -3.29 20.61 15.59
CA LEU A 368 -3.31 19.89 16.86
C LEU A 368 -3.37 20.90 18.00
N ALA A 369 -4.18 20.61 19.02
CA ALA A 369 -4.45 21.51 20.14
C ALA A 369 -4.49 20.72 21.46
N GLY A 370 -4.33 21.42 22.59
CA GLY A 370 -4.34 20.80 23.92
C GLY A 370 -3.18 19.83 24.08
N ASP A 371 -3.45 18.64 24.63
CA ASP A 371 -2.43 17.61 24.89
C ASP A 371 -1.75 17.06 23.62
N ASP A 372 -2.29 17.36 22.44
CA ASP A 372 -1.72 16.98 21.15
C ASP A 372 -0.80 18.07 20.56
N GLU A 373 -0.76 19.27 21.15
CA GLU A 373 0.03 20.38 20.65
C GLU A 373 1.54 20.01 20.62
N GLY A 374 2.20 20.30 19.50
CA GLY A 374 3.63 20.07 19.34
C GLY A 374 4.04 18.64 18.99
N LYS A 375 3.14 17.64 19.10
CA LYS A 375 3.32 16.33 18.46
C LYS A 375 3.45 16.57 16.94
N LYS A 376 4.49 16.03 16.30
CA LYS A 376 4.67 16.18 14.85
C LYS A 376 5.28 14.93 14.24
N VAL A 377 4.42 14.13 13.61
CA VAL A 377 4.56 13.59 12.25
C VAL A 377 3.13 13.19 11.81
N ASN A 378 2.44 14.03 11.00
CA ASN A 378 1.09 13.72 10.50
C ASN A 378 1.16 12.98 9.15
N CYS A 379 1.20 11.66 9.20
CA CYS A 379 1.24 10.80 8.01
C CYS A 379 -0.13 10.31 7.61
N TRP A 380 -0.54 10.69 6.39
CA TRP A 380 -1.58 10.03 5.58
C TRP A 380 -1.13 8.66 5.14
#